data_AF-A0A5P1F7R7-F1
#
_entry.id   AF-A0A5P1F7R7-F1
#
_cell.length_a   1.000
_cell.length_b   1.000
_cell.length_c   1.000
_cell.angle_alpha   90.00
_cell.angle_beta   90.00
_cell.angle_gamma   90.00
#
_symmetry.space_group_name_H-M   'P 1'
#
loop_
_entity.id
_entity.type
_entity.pdbx_description
1 polymer ?
#
loop_
_entity_poly.entity_id
_entity_poly.type
_entity_poly.pdbx_seq_one_letter_code
_entity_poly.pdbx_strand_id
1 'polypeptide(L)'
;MVAEKALLGSPIDLEAAFDAIGVKPRVLTGLTRREMDSLTAFADTLLPSINFPGGDTKESTTTFYQTSASMLGTPEVVGEYIAVRMRHAMRGLLRIALWLLSTWYGTFIFCGTKSLSWKPPFFLKLSEIDPQRREEILVSWATHWLSFYRMLFRGLKQMVLVFYFTQVNEKNENPTWKAIGYCGPDPSYSDHLKSTPDNQPPSTTGPLQRALVYMQSSRDALSSALSQAGLSLTTPPHPKKAHEKPTLTIKCDAVIVGSGSGGGVVAGVLAQAGYKVLEKGR
;
A
#
# COMPACT_ATOMS: atom_id res chain seq x y z
N MET A 1 -34.98 -54.23 1.39
CA MET A 1 -34.03 -53.13 1.64
C MET A 1 -33.44 -52.75 0.28
N VAL A 2 -34.22 -52.07 -0.57
CA VAL A 2 -34.38 -50.60 -0.65
C VAL A 2 -33.03 -50.00 -1.12
N ALA A 3 -32.77 -49.78 -2.40
CA ALA A 3 -33.44 -48.90 -3.37
C ALA A 3 -33.54 -47.45 -2.88
N GLU A 4 -32.47 -46.66 -3.03
CA GLU A 4 -32.61 -45.22 -3.20
C GLU A 4 -31.55 -44.69 -4.17
N LYS A 5 -32.05 -44.47 -5.39
CA LYS A 5 -31.45 -43.78 -6.52
C LYS A 5 -31.52 -42.28 -6.23
N ALA A 6 -30.49 -41.56 -6.67
CA ALA A 6 -30.55 -40.26 -7.34
C ALA A 6 -31.57 -39.22 -6.82
N LEU A 7 -31.07 -38.14 -6.22
CA LEU A 7 -31.42 -36.73 -6.50
C LEU A 7 -30.71 -35.80 -5.49
N LEU A 8 -30.40 -34.57 -5.95
CA LEU A 8 -29.77 -33.44 -5.26
C LEU A 8 -28.25 -33.56 -5.06
N GLY A 9 -27.38 -32.90 -5.82
CA GLY A 9 -27.50 -31.78 -6.73
C GLY A 9 -26.09 -31.19 -6.75
N SER A 10 -25.46 -31.15 -7.93
CA SER A 10 -24.15 -30.54 -8.14
C SER A 10 -24.06 -29.17 -7.46
N PRO A 11 -22.89 -28.77 -6.91
CA PRO A 11 -22.72 -27.42 -6.40
C PRO A 11 -23.14 -26.46 -7.51
N ILE A 12 -24.20 -25.70 -7.27
CA ILE A 12 -24.65 -24.65 -8.18
C ILE A 12 -23.43 -23.75 -8.34
N ASP A 13 -22.91 -23.71 -9.56
CA ASP A 13 -21.77 -22.89 -9.89
C ASP A 13 -22.24 -21.44 -9.90
N LEU A 14 -22.29 -20.86 -8.70
CA LEU A 14 -22.83 -19.54 -8.45
C LEU A 14 -22.10 -18.48 -9.28
N GLU A 15 -20.82 -18.68 -9.60
CA GLU A 15 -20.06 -17.81 -10.51
C GLU A 15 -20.71 -17.73 -11.89
N ALA A 16 -21.09 -18.87 -12.48
CA ALA A 16 -21.74 -18.90 -13.79
C ALA A 16 -23.16 -18.29 -13.77
N ALA A 17 -23.87 -18.41 -12.65
CA ALA A 17 -25.19 -17.79 -12.47
C ALA A 17 -25.10 -16.27 -12.30
N PHE A 18 -24.02 -15.75 -11.70
CA PHE A 18 -23.82 -14.31 -11.52
C PHE A 18 -23.36 -13.61 -12.81
N ASP A 19 -22.57 -14.28 -13.65
CA ASP A 19 -22.17 -13.74 -14.96
C ASP A 19 -23.36 -13.61 -15.93
N ALA A 20 -24.34 -14.52 -15.84
CA ALA A 20 -25.54 -14.51 -16.69
C ALA A 20 -26.50 -13.32 -16.40
N ILE A 21 -26.39 -12.66 -15.25
CA ILE A 21 -27.30 -11.59 -14.82
C ILE A 21 -26.70 -10.18 -15.06
N GLY A 22 -25.44 -10.09 -15.53
CA GLY A 22 -24.81 -8.80 -15.85
C GLY A 22 -24.62 -7.86 -14.64
N VAL A 23 -24.77 -8.39 -13.42
CA VAL A 23 -24.54 -7.65 -12.18
C VAL A 23 -23.20 -8.09 -11.61
N LYS A 24 -22.15 -7.29 -11.85
CA LYS A 24 -20.86 -7.46 -11.18
C LYS A 24 -21.10 -7.57 -9.66
N PRO A 25 -20.56 -8.58 -8.97
CA PRO A 25 -20.80 -8.76 -7.55
C PRO A 25 -20.26 -7.56 -6.77
N ARG A 26 -21.17 -6.79 -6.18
CA ARG A 26 -20.83 -5.72 -5.23
C ARG A 26 -20.38 -6.39 -3.92
N VAL A 27 -19.07 -6.64 -3.86
CA VAL A 27 -18.22 -7.11 -2.75
C VAL A 27 -18.89 -7.10 -1.37
N LEU A 28 -19.25 -8.28 -0.86
CA LEU A 28 -19.74 -8.51 0.52
C LEU A 28 -18.60 -8.75 1.55
N THR A 29 -17.34 -8.49 1.18
CA THR A 29 -16.15 -8.68 2.02
C THR A 29 -15.46 -7.35 2.41
N GLY A 30 -16.20 -6.24 2.43
CA GLY A 30 -15.69 -4.90 2.73
C GLY A 30 -15.78 -4.47 4.20
N LEU A 31 -15.17 -3.32 4.51
CA LEU A 31 -15.47 -2.57 5.74
C LEU A 31 -16.98 -2.24 5.79
N THR A 32 -17.53 -2.15 7.00
CA THR A 32 -18.92 -1.72 7.19
C THR A 32 -19.10 -0.28 6.73
N ARG A 33 -20.32 0.08 6.31
CA ARG A 33 -20.64 1.45 5.87
C ARG A 33 -20.21 2.53 6.89
N ARG A 34 -20.34 2.22 8.18
CA ARG A 34 -19.92 3.09 9.28
C ARG A 34 -18.41 3.24 9.40
N GLU A 35 -17.66 2.13 9.27
CA GLU A 35 -16.19 2.19 9.24
C GLU A 35 -15.70 2.99 8.02
N MET A 36 -16.38 2.83 6.88
CA MET A 36 -16.10 3.57 5.64
C MET A 36 -16.36 5.07 5.78
N ASP A 37 -17.43 5.49 6.46
CA ASP A 37 -17.70 6.90 6.71
C ASP A 37 -16.58 7.55 7.53
N SER A 38 -16.08 6.87 8.57
CA SER A 38 -14.94 7.32 9.38
C SER A 38 -13.64 7.39 8.56
N LEU A 39 -13.39 6.36 7.73
CA LEU A 39 -12.20 6.30 6.88
C LEU A 39 -12.20 7.42 5.82
N THR A 40 -13.37 7.69 5.23
CA THR A 40 -13.58 8.77 4.25
C THR A 40 -13.32 10.12 4.90
N ALA A 41 -13.91 10.36 6.07
CA ALA A 41 -13.68 11.60 6.82
C ALA A 41 -12.21 11.81 7.19
N PHE A 42 -11.51 10.74 7.57
CA PHE A 42 -10.08 10.77 7.86
C PHE A 42 -9.25 11.07 6.60
N ALA A 43 -9.54 10.39 5.48
CA ALA A 43 -8.83 10.58 4.22
C ALA A 43 -9.00 12.00 3.66
N ASP A 44 -10.23 12.53 3.69
CA ASP A 44 -10.53 13.90 3.26
C ASP A 44 -9.94 14.96 4.21
N THR A 45 -9.61 14.60 5.45
CA THR A 45 -8.86 15.51 6.33
C THR A 45 -7.38 15.57 5.96
N LEU A 46 -6.81 14.45 5.49
CA LEU A 46 -5.41 14.41 5.05
C LEU A 46 -5.22 15.06 3.69
N LEU A 47 -6.19 14.87 2.80
CA LEU A 47 -6.18 15.35 1.41
C LEU A 47 -7.55 16.00 1.12
N PRO A 48 -7.78 17.21 1.66
CA PRO A 48 -9.01 17.96 1.42
C PRO A 48 -9.00 18.56 0.01
N SER A 49 -10.20 18.85 -0.51
CA SER A 49 -10.33 19.76 -1.64
C SER A 49 -10.18 21.21 -1.16
N ILE A 50 -9.27 21.95 -1.76
CA ILE A 50 -8.96 23.34 -1.45
C ILE A 50 -9.25 24.17 -2.70
N ASN A 51 -10.07 25.21 -2.54
CA ASN A 51 -10.28 26.20 -3.58
C ASN A 51 -9.01 27.05 -3.71
N PHE A 52 -8.23 26.78 -4.75
CA PHE A 52 -7.03 27.55 -5.05
C PHE A 52 -7.41 28.79 -5.89
N PRO A 53 -7.23 30.03 -5.39
CA PRO A 53 -7.49 31.22 -6.19
C PRO A 53 -6.48 31.28 -7.33
N GLY A 54 -6.98 31.14 -8.56
CA GLY A 54 -6.18 31.01 -9.77
C GLY A 54 -5.30 32.24 -10.04
N GLY A 55 -4.01 32.13 -9.74
CA GLY A 55 -2.95 32.76 -10.56
C GLY A 55 -2.49 31.79 -11.64
N ASP A 56 -1.64 32.22 -12.58
CA ASP A 56 -1.06 31.53 -13.78
C ASP A 56 -0.50 30.10 -13.56
N THR A 57 -1.31 29.22 -12.99
CA THR A 57 -0.92 27.90 -12.50
C THR A 57 -1.52 26.88 -13.46
N LYS A 58 -0.72 25.87 -13.80
CA LYS A 58 -1.11 24.82 -14.74
C LYS A 58 -2.42 24.15 -14.30
N GLU A 59 -3.29 23.86 -15.27
CA GLU A 59 -4.60 23.20 -15.05
C GLU A 59 -4.50 21.94 -14.19
N SER A 60 -3.45 21.13 -14.37
CA SER A 60 -3.18 19.94 -13.57
C SER A 60 -3.02 20.23 -12.07
N THR A 61 -2.39 21.35 -11.72
CA THR A 61 -2.18 21.77 -10.32
C THR A 61 -3.49 22.24 -9.70
N THR A 62 -4.31 22.98 -10.44
CA THR A 62 -5.65 23.39 -9.98
C THR A 62 -6.53 22.17 -9.72
N THR A 63 -6.57 21.22 -10.66
CA THR A 63 -7.32 19.96 -10.50
C THR A 63 -6.82 19.16 -9.30
N PHE A 64 -5.51 19.12 -9.05
CA PHE A 64 -4.95 18.45 -7.88
C PHE A 64 -5.46 19.04 -6.56
N TYR A 65 -5.39 20.37 -6.39
CA TYR A 65 -5.89 21.01 -5.16
C TYR A 65 -7.40 20.87 -4.99
N GLN A 66 -8.15 20.84 -6.09
CA GLN A 66 -9.60 20.62 -6.03
C GLN A 66 -9.99 19.17 -5.80
N THR A 67 -9.08 18.20 -5.95
CA THR A 67 -9.38 16.76 -5.83
C THR A 67 -9.14 16.24 -4.40
N SER A 68 -10.21 15.94 -3.65
CA SER A 68 -10.12 15.25 -2.35
C SER A 68 -9.82 13.76 -2.50
N ALA A 69 -9.41 13.12 -1.40
CA ALA A 69 -9.21 11.67 -1.37
C ALA A 69 -10.48 10.89 -1.72
N SER A 70 -11.64 11.30 -1.21
CA SER A 70 -12.94 10.66 -1.49
C SER A 70 -13.35 10.77 -2.95
N MET A 71 -13.08 11.91 -3.61
CA MET A 71 -13.38 12.08 -5.03
C MET A 71 -12.55 11.14 -5.92
N LEU A 72 -11.34 10.77 -5.48
CA LEU A 72 -10.50 9.81 -6.18
C LEU A 72 -10.86 8.35 -5.84
N GLY A 73 -11.77 8.10 -4.89
CA GLY A 73 -12.12 6.76 -4.44
C GLY A 73 -11.01 6.08 -3.60
N THR A 74 -10.09 6.86 -3.03
CA THR A 74 -9.01 6.32 -2.19
C THR A 74 -9.53 5.60 -0.94
N PRO A 75 -10.56 6.10 -0.21
CA PRO A 75 -11.10 5.40 0.96
C PRO A 75 -11.57 3.99 0.64
N GLU A 76 -12.19 3.77 -0.52
CA GLU A 76 -12.71 2.48 -0.98
C GLU A 76 -11.57 1.49 -1.20
N VAL A 77 -10.52 1.90 -1.91
CA VAL A 77 -9.34 1.07 -2.16
C VAL A 77 -8.61 0.74 -0.85
N VAL A 78 -8.43 1.73 0.02
CA VAL A 78 -7.82 1.52 1.35
C VAL A 78 -8.68 0.56 2.18
N GLY A 79 -10.00 0.72 2.12
CA GLY A 79 -10.95 -0.10 2.87
C GLY A 79 -10.95 -1.56 2.42
N GLU A 80 -10.90 -1.78 1.12
CA GLU A 80 -10.73 -3.11 0.54
C GLU A 80 -9.38 -3.73 0.94
N TYR A 81 -8.30 -2.96 0.89
CA TYR A 81 -6.98 -3.42 1.33
C TYR A 81 -6.98 -3.86 2.81
N ILE A 82 -7.59 -3.06 3.69
CA ILE A 82 -7.75 -3.39 5.12
C ILE A 82 -8.57 -4.68 5.29
N ALA A 83 -9.62 -4.86 4.50
CA ALA A 83 -10.52 -6.00 4.61
C ALA A 83 -9.96 -7.30 4.01
N VAL A 84 -9.17 -7.23 2.94
CA VAL A 84 -8.74 -8.43 2.21
C VAL A 84 -7.29 -8.79 2.52
N ARG A 85 -6.38 -7.80 2.53
CA ARG A 85 -4.94 -8.05 2.43
C ARG A 85 -4.18 -7.88 3.75
N MET A 86 -4.72 -7.11 4.69
CA MET A 86 -4.08 -6.89 5.98
C MET A 86 -4.20 -8.13 6.90
N ARG A 87 -3.09 -8.84 7.12
CA ARG A 87 -2.99 -10.06 7.96
C ARG A 87 -2.30 -9.83 9.32
N HIS A 88 -2.31 -8.60 9.82
CA HIS A 88 -1.67 -8.25 11.08
C HIS A 88 -2.70 -8.23 12.23
N ALA A 89 -2.29 -8.57 13.45
CA ALA A 89 -3.13 -8.42 14.66
C ALA A 89 -3.67 -6.98 14.85
N MET A 90 -3.00 -5.99 14.23
CA MET A 90 -3.39 -4.58 14.24
C MET A 90 -4.64 -4.29 13.39
N ARG A 91 -5.03 -5.20 12.48
CA ARG A 91 -6.24 -5.04 11.67
C ARG A 91 -7.49 -4.99 12.55
N GLY A 92 -7.59 -5.86 13.54
CA GLY A 92 -8.75 -5.88 14.45
C GLY A 92 -8.88 -4.58 15.23
N LEU A 93 -7.76 -4.11 15.80
CA LEU A 93 -7.69 -2.83 16.50
C LEU A 93 -8.04 -1.64 15.61
N LEU A 94 -7.55 -1.64 14.36
CA LEU A 94 -7.86 -0.60 13.38
C LEU A 94 -9.36 -0.55 13.06
N ARG A 95 -9.99 -1.71 12.86
CA ARG A 95 -11.44 -1.80 12.62
C ARG A 95 -12.26 -1.31 13.80
N ILE A 96 -11.90 -1.72 15.02
CA ILE A 96 -12.54 -1.24 16.24
C ILE A 96 -12.40 0.29 16.35
N ALA A 97 -11.22 0.84 16.05
CA ALA A 97 -11.02 2.29 16.06
C ALA A 97 -11.92 3.00 15.03
N LEU A 98 -11.96 2.54 13.78
CA LEU A 98 -12.82 3.09 12.72
C LEU A 98 -14.31 2.99 13.08
N TRP A 99 -14.72 1.87 13.67
CA TRP A 99 -16.08 1.66 14.15
C TRP A 99 -16.41 2.59 15.33
N LEU A 100 -15.51 2.78 16.30
CA LEU A 100 -15.70 3.72 17.40
C LEU A 100 -15.82 5.17 16.90
N LEU A 101 -14.98 5.58 15.94
CA LEU A 101 -15.03 6.89 15.30
C LEU A 101 -16.34 7.14 14.51
N SER A 102 -17.07 6.08 14.17
CA SER A 102 -18.39 6.19 13.55
C SER A 102 -19.51 6.47 14.56
N THR A 103 -19.20 6.40 15.85
CA THR A 103 -20.15 6.63 16.94
C THR A 103 -19.81 7.92 17.68
N TRP A 104 -20.83 8.57 18.24
CA TRP A 104 -20.65 9.83 18.96
C TRP A 104 -19.80 9.66 20.24
N TYR A 105 -19.97 8.55 20.96
CA TYR A 105 -19.21 8.28 22.19
C TYR A 105 -17.77 7.84 21.90
N GLY A 106 -17.54 7.03 20.86
CA GLY A 106 -16.20 6.63 20.45
C GLY A 106 -15.40 7.81 19.91
N THR A 107 -16.05 8.69 19.14
CA THR A 107 -15.46 9.96 18.71
C THR A 107 -15.10 10.83 19.92
N PHE A 108 -15.96 10.92 20.94
CA PHE A 108 -15.63 11.65 22.16
C PHE A 108 -14.42 11.04 22.92
N ILE A 109 -14.30 9.71 22.99
CA ILE A 109 -13.15 9.04 23.62
C ILE A 109 -11.85 9.33 22.87
N PHE A 110 -11.89 9.32 21.53
CA PHE A 110 -10.70 9.50 20.69
C PHE A 110 -10.32 10.96 20.42
N CYS A 111 -11.31 11.83 20.35
CA CYS A 111 -11.16 13.23 19.94
C CYS A 111 -11.36 14.21 21.11
N GLY A 112 -11.81 13.72 22.26
CA GLY A 112 -12.04 14.52 23.46
C GLY A 112 -13.10 15.60 23.26
N THR A 113 -12.92 16.73 23.95
CA THR A 113 -13.82 17.88 23.90
C THR A 113 -13.89 18.55 22.52
N LYS A 114 -12.97 18.24 21.60
CA LYS A 114 -12.98 18.80 20.23
C LYS A 114 -14.11 18.24 19.35
N SER A 115 -14.71 17.11 19.73
CA SER A 115 -15.90 16.57 19.06
C SER A 115 -17.22 17.13 19.61
N LEU A 116 -17.16 18.02 20.61
CA LEU A 116 -18.35 18.68 21.14
C LEU A 116 -18.77 19.86 20.27
N SER A 117 -20.08 19.96 20.07
CA SER A 117 -20.73 21.11 19.47
C SER A 117 -21.67 21.73 20.50
N TRP A 118 -21.73 23.06 20.54
CA TRP A 118 -22.71 23.78 21.37
C TRP A 118 -24.10 23.85 20.72
N LYS A 119 -24.22 23.37 19.48
CA LYS A 119 -25.48 23.22 18.74
C LYS A 119 -25.86 21.74 18.68
N PRO A 120 -27.15 21.39 18.78
CA PRO A 120 -27.58 20.00 18.66
C PRO A 120 -27.28 19.47 17.24
N PRO A 121 -26.81 18.21 17.10
CA PRO A 121 -26.41 17.30 18.17
C PRO A 121 -25.09 17.71 18.84
N PHE A 122 -25.06 17.69 20.18
CA PHE A 122 -23.89 18.12 20.96
C PHE A 122 -22.66 17.23 20.77
N PHE A 123 -22.86 15.96 20.39
CA PHE A 123 -21.80 15.02 20.11
C PHE A 123 -21.79 14.70 18.62
N LEU A 124 -20.71 15.10 17.95
CA LEU A 124 -20.53 14.86 16.52
C LEU A 124 -19.71 13.60 16.29
N LYS A 125 -20.06 12.83 15.26
CA LYS A 125 -19.18 11.77 14.72
C LYS A 125 -18.06 12.41 13.92
N LEU A 126 -16.98 11.66 13.65
CA LEU A 126 -15.84 12.20 12.90
C LEU A 126 -16.24 12.85 11.56
N SER A 127 -17.14 12.23 10.78
CA SER A 127 -17.60 12.75 9.49
C SER A 127 -18.43 14.03 9.58
N GLU A 128 -19.04 14.30 10.72
CA GLU A 128 -19.90 15.46 10.97
C GLU A 128 -19.09 16.65 11.53
N ILE A 129 -17.83 16.44 11.92
CA ILE A 129 -16.95 17.49 12.43
C ILE A 129 -16.45 18.36 11.27
N ASP A 130 -16.42 19.66 11.50
CA ASP A 130 -15.86 20.64 10.59
C ASP A 130 -14.41 20.30 10.16
N PRO A 131 -14.01 20.49 8.90
CA PRO A 131 -12.67 20.13 8.41
C PRO A 131 -11.53 20.67 9.26
N GLN A 132 -11.60 21.92 9.73
CA GLN A 132 -10.53 22.53 10.52
C GLN A 132 -10.38 21.85 11.88
N ARG A 133 -11.51 21.53 12.53
CA ARG A 133 -11.51 20.79 13.80
C ARG A 133 -11.03 19.35 13.63
N ARG A 134 -11.35 18.69 12.51
CA ARG A 134 -10.81 17.36 12.19
C ARG A 134 -9.29 17.38 12.06
N GLU A 135 -8.73 18.39 11.39
CA GLU A 135 -7.28 18.55 11.27
C GLU A 135 -6.60 18.63 12.64
N GLU A 136 -7.11 19.50 13.53
CA GLU A 136 -6.57 19.63 14.88
C GLU A 136 -6.62 18.32 15.69
N ILE A 137 -7.68 17.53 15.50
CA ILE A 137 -7.81 16.20 16.12
C ILE A 137 -6.69 15.29 15.60
N LEU A 138 -6.47 15.23 14.29
CA LEU A 138 -5.44 14.38 13.70
C LEU A 138 -4.03 14.80 14.13
N VAL A 139 -3.78 16.12 14.20
CA VAL A 139 -2.53 16.67 14.75
C VAL A 139 -2.36 16.23 16.21
N SER A 140 -3.43 16.28 17.02
CA SER A 140 -3.37 15.83 18.42
C SER A 140 -3.01 14.34 18.53
N TRP A 141 -3.50 13.49 17.62
CA TRP A 141 -3.17 12.07 17.60
C TRP A 141 -1.70 11.82 17.23
N ALA A 142 -1.14 12.64 16.35
CA ALA A 142 0.27 12.56 15.94
C ALA A 142 1.23 12.85 17.09
N THR A 143 0.84 13.73 18.02
CA THR A 143 1.65 14.15 19.17
C THR A 143 1.22 13.52 20.49
N HIS A 144 0.20 12.67 20.50
CA HIS A 144 -0.37 12.12 21.73
C HIS A 144 0.63 11.22 22.48
N TRP A 145 0.58 11.27 23.80
CA TRP A 145 1.48 10.50 24.68
C TRP A 145 1.31 8.98 24.52
N LEU A 146 0.07 8.51 24.40
CA LEU A 146 -0.23 7.09 24.15
C LEU A 146 0.21 6.66 22.74
N SER A 147 1.05 5.63 22.68
CA SER A 147 1.58 5.07 21.43
C SER A 147 0.52 4.60 20.44
N PHE A 148 -0.65 4.17 20.94
CA PHE A 148 -1.76 3.71 20.11
C PHE A 148 -2.26 4.77 19.13
N TYR A 149 -2.49 6.01 19.58
CA TYR A 149 -2.96 7.10 18.72
C TYR A 149 -1.94 7.45 17.63
N ARG A 150 -0.66 7.51 18.00
CA ARG A 150 0.43 7.78 17.05
C ARG A 150 0.52 6.67 15.99
N MET A 151 0.38 5.42 16.41
CA MET A 151 0.39 4.27 15.52
C MET A 151 -0.82 4.28 14.58
N LEU A 152 -2.02 4.57 15.10
CA LEU A 152 -3.24 4.69 14.31
C LEU A 152 -3.12 5.81 13.25
N PHE A 153 -2.71 7.01 13.68
CA PHE A 153 -2.50 8.14 12.77
C PHE A 153 -1.46 7.83 11.70
N ARG A 154 -0.27 7.33 12.08
CA ARG A 154 0.80 6.99 11.12
C ARG A 154 0.39 5.89 10.15
N GLY A 155 -0.29 4.85 10.64
CA GLY A 155 -0.74 3.72 9.84
C GLY A 155 -1.77 4.16 8.79
N LEU A 156 -2.83 4.83 9.23
CA LEU A 156 -3.87 5.34 8.33
C LEU A 156 -3.32 6.40 7.37
N LYS A 157 -2.50 7.34 7.85
CA LYS A 157 -1.82 8.33 7.00
C LYS A 157 -1.00 7.67 5.92
N GLN A 158 -0.17 6.69 6.27
CA GLN A 158 0.66 5.98 5.30
C GLN A 158 -0.20 5.27 4.26
N MET A 159 -1.25 4.56 4.69
CA MET A 159 -2.13 3.84 3.76
C MET A 159 -2.83 4.80 2.80
N VAL A 160 -3.51 5.83 3.34
CA VAL A 160 -4.24 6.81 2.51
C VAL A 160 -3.29 7.49 1.52
N LEU A 161 -2.13 7.97 1.97
CA LEU A 161 -1.19 8.66 1.08
C LEU A 161 -0.60 7.72 0.02
N VAL A 162 -0.21 6.50 0.39
CA VAL A 162 0.31 5.53 -0.59
C VAL A 162 -0.75 5.29 -1.66
N PHE A 163 -1.96 4.90 -1.28
CA PHE A 163 -2.99 4.59 -2.26
C PHE A 163 -3.39 5.79 -3.09
N TYR A 164 -3.53 6.98 -2.50
CA TYR A 164 -3.86 8.20 -3.24
C TYR A 164 -2.84 8.51 -4.35
N PHE A 165 -1.54 8.35 -4.09
CA PHE A 165 -0.49 8.63 -5.07
C PHE A 165 -0.16 7.46 -6.00
N THR A 166 -0.50 6.22 -5.64
CA THR A 166 -0.16 5.04 -6.46
C THR A 166 -1.34 4.47 -7.23
N GLN A 167 -2.58 4.76 -6.86
CA GLN A 167 -3.74 4.24 -7.56
C GLN A 167 -3.76 4.73 -9.01
N VAL A 168 -4.16 3.85 -9.92
CA VAL A 168 -4.24 4.15 -11.35
C VAL A 168 -5.69 4.05 -11.81
N ASN A 169 -6.08 4.93 -12.72
CA ASN A 169 -7.36 4.85 -13.40
C ASN A 169 -7.33 3.80 -14.52
N GLU A 170 -8.44 3.64 -15.24
CA GLU A 170 -8.55 2.73 -16.39
C GLU A 170 -7.51 3.00 -17.51
N LYS A 171 -6.96 4.22 -17.57
CA LYS A 171 -5.91 4.62 -18.52
C LYS A 171 -4.49 4.39 -17.98
N ASN A 172 -4.34 3.72 -16.85
CA ASN A 172 -3.07 3.52 -16.14
C ASN A 172 -2.36 4.83 -15.72
N GLU A 173 -3.12 5.91 -15.52
CA GLU A 173 -2.61 7.19 -15.04
C GLU A 173 -3.19 7.52 -13.66
N ASN A 174 -2.46 8.29 -12.86
CA ASN A 174 -3.02 8.96 -11.68
C ASN A 174 -3.15 10.47 -11.98
N PRO A 175 -4.31 11.10 -11.69
CA PRO A 175 -4.51 12.53 -11.89
C PRO A 175 -3.48 13.41 -11.17
N THR A 176 -2.94 12.94 -10.05
CA THR A 176 -1.98 13.68 -9.22
C THR A 176 -0.58 13.72 -9.83
N TRP A 177 -0.20 12.75 -10.66
CA TRP A 177 1.17 12.62 -11.18
C TRP A 177 1.61 13.84 -11.98
N LYS A 178 0.73 14.35 -12.85
CA LYS A 178 1.01 15.56 -13.66
C LYS A 178 1.20 16.80 -12.79
N ALA A 179 0.50 16.90 -11.66
CA ALA A 179 0.60 18.03 -10.75
C ALA A 179 1.88 18.01 -9.93
N ILE A 180 2.31 16.82 -9.48
CA ILE A 180 3.55 16.64 -8.70
C ILE A 180 4.81 16.53 -9.60
N GLY A 181 4.64 16.61 -10.92
CA GLY A 181 5.74 16.50 -11.89
C GLY A 181 6.29 15.08 -12.04
N TYR A 182 5.51 14.06 -11.67
CA TYR A 182 5.88 12.67 -11.88
C TYR A 182 5.48 12.24 -13.30
N CYS A 183 6.46 11.78 -14.09
CA CYS A 183 6.26 11.41 -15.50
C CYS A 183 5.50 10.08 -15.69
N GLY A 184 5.16 9.39 -14.61
CA GLY A 184 4.57 8.06 -14.68
C GLY A 184 5.61 6.94 -14.81
N PRO A 185 5.16 5.69 -15.02
CA PRO A 185 6.05 4.57 -15.27
C PRO A 185 6.83 4.74 -16.58
N ASP A 186 8.02 4.14 -16.65
CA ASP A 186 8.87 4.17 -17.84
C ASP A 186 8.10 3.65 -19.08
N PRO A 187 8.07 4.40 -20.21
CA PRO A 187 7.39 3.99 -21.42
C PRO A 187 7.81 2.60 -21.90
N SER A 188 9.11 2.29 -21.82
CA SER A 188 9.67 1.00 -22.23
C SER A 188 9.07 -0.15 -21.44
N TYR A 189 8.90 0.03 -20.12
CA TYR A 189 8.27 -0.95 -19.25
C TYR A 189 6.75 -1.07 -19.51
N SER A 190 6.09 0.05 -19.79
CA SER A 190 4.65 0.08 -20.07
C SER A 190 4.26 -0.67 -21.34
N ASP A 191 5.11 -0.62 -22.37
CA ASP A 191 4.91 -1.33 -23.63
C ASP A 191 5.11 -2.84 -23.46
N HIS A 192 6.09 -3.25 -22.64
CA HIS A 192 6.28 -4.65 -22.26
C HIS A 192 5.06 -5.24 -21.54
N LEU A 193 4.45 -4.50 -20.61
CA LEU A 193 3.22 -4.93 -19.92
C LEU A 193 2.03 -5.10 -20.86
N LYS A 194 1.85 -4.19 -21.82
CA LYS A 194 0.76 -4.29 -22.82
C LYS A 194 0.96 -5.42 -23.82
N SER A 195 2.21 -5.80 -24.09
CA SER A 195 2.55 -6.86 -25.04
C SER A 195 2.51 -8.28 -24.45
N THR A 196 2.40 -8.42 -23.13
CA THR A 196 2.35 -9.73 -22.47
C THR A 196 0.88 -10.17 -22.34
N PRO A 197 0.47 -11.33 -22.90
CA PRO A 197 -0.89 -11.83 -22.72
C PRO A 197 -1.18 -12.16 -21.24
N ASP A 198 -2.39 -11.87 -20.76
CA ASP A 198 -2.88 -11.95 -19.36
C ASP A 198 -2.61 -13.30 -18.64
N ASN A 199 -2.26 -14.35 -19.38
CA ASN A 199 -2.02 -15.70 -18.88
C ASN A 199 -0.53 -16.05 -18.68
N GLN A 200 0.40 -15.12 -18.91
CA GLN A 200 1.82 -15.32 -18.58
C GLN A 200 2.31 -14.25 -17.59
N PRO A 201 3.02 -14.64 -16.52
CA PRO A 201 3.67 -13.66 -15.67
C PRO A 201 4.60 -12.80 -16.54
N PRO A 202 4.63 -11.47 -16.34
CA PRO A 202 5.47 -10.57 -17.11
C PRO A 202 6.89 -11.14 -17.14
N SER A 203 7.48 -11.27 -18.33
CA SER A 203 8.83 -11.80 -18.48
C SER A 203 9.82 -10.89 -17.76
N THR A 204 10.11 -11.22 -16.51
CA THR A 204 10.88 -10.42 -15.55
C THR A 204 12.34 -10.34 -15.99
N THR A 205 12.65 -9.42 -16.89
CA THR A 205 13.95 -9.37 -17.58
C THR A 205 14.83 -8.21 -17.14
N GLY A 206 14.64 -7.71 -15.91
CA GLY A 206 15.58 -6.78 -15.27
C GLY A 206 16.89 -7.46 -14.89
N PRO A 207 18.06 -6.80 -15.01
CA PRO A 207 19.36 -7.38 -14.65
C PRO A 207 19.43 -7.82 -13.17
N LEU A 208 18.68 -7.16 -12.28
CA LEU A 208 18.63 -7.50 -10.85
C LEU A 208 17.74 -8.72 -10.56
N GLN A 209 16.62 -8.89 -11.27
CA GLN A 209 15.74 -10.05 -11.04
C GLN A 209 16.40 -11.37 -11.46
N ARG A 210 17.35 -11.36 -12.41
CA ARG A 210 18.11 -12.56 -12.78
C ARG A 210 18.95 -13.14 -11.64
N ALA A 211 19.24 -12.33 -10.62
CA ALA A 211 20.13 -12.68 -9.51
C ALA A 211 19.47 -12.44 -8.13
N LEU A 212 18.15 -12.68 -8.01
CA LEU A 212 17.46 -12.52 -6.75
C LEU A 212 17.73 -13.70 -5.81
N VAL A 213 18.27 -13.40 -4.62
CA VAL A 213 18.69 -14.41 -3.64
C VAL A 213 17.99 -14.19 -2.31
N TYR A 214 17.33 -15.24 -1.80
CA TYR A 214 16.67 -15.22 -0.50
C TYR A 214 17.65 -15.62 0.61
N MET A 215 17.82 -14.75 1.62
CA MET A 215 18.73 -15.00 2.76
C MET A 215 18.30 -16.16 3.67
N GLN A 216 17.09 -16.71 3.49
CA GLN A 216 16.59 -17.88 4.20
C GLN A 216 17.16 -19.19 3.65
N SER A 217 17.77 -19.17 2.45
CA SER A 217 18.39 -20.33 1.82
C SER A 217 19.72 -20.70 2.49
N SER A 218 20.16 -21.96 2.32
CA SER A 218 21.45 -22.43 2.82
C SER A 218 22.61 -21.62 2.25
N ARG A 219 23.71 -21.52 2.99
CA ARG A 219 24.91 -20.78 2.57
C ARG A 219 25.45 -21.24 1.21
N ASP A 220 25.37 -22.54 0.91
CA ASP A 220 25.86 -23.11 -0.35
C ASP A 220 24.96 -22.75 -1.54
N ALA A 221 23.65 -22.66 -1.32
CA ALA A 221 22.73 -22.15 -2.33
C ALA A 221 22.98 -20.66 -2.60
N LEU A 222 23.27 -19.89 -1.54
CA LEU A 222 23.58 -18.47 -1.61
C LEU A 222 24.91 -18.22 -2.35
N SER A 223 25.95 -18.98 -2.05
CA SER A 223 27.24 -18.86 -2.73
C SER A 223 27.15 -19.27 -4.20
N SER A 224 26.39 -20.33 -4.50
CA SER A 224 26.16 -20.78 -5.87
C SER A 224 25.40 -19.73 -6.69
N ALA A 225 24.32 -19.17 -6.14
CA ALA A 225 23.54 -18.14 -6.82
C ALA A 225 24.34 -16.85 -7.07
N LEU A 226 25.12 -16.39 -6.09
CA LEU A 226 25.99 -15.21 -6.25
C LEU A 226 27.12 -15.47 -7.26
N SER A 227 27.68 -16.68 -7.28
CA SER A 227 28.70 -17.05 -8.26
C SER A 227 28.12 -17.13 -9.67
N GLN A 228 26.91 -17.68 -9.84
CA GLN A 228 26.18 -17.68 -11.11
C GLN A 228 25.85 -16.26 -11.59
N ALA A 229 25.60 -15.33 -10.66
CA ALA A 229 25.43 -13.91 -10.96
C ALA A 229 26.74 -13.17 -11.30
N GLY A 230 27.90 -13.85 -11.27
CA GLY A 230 29.20 -13.28 -11.62
C GLY A 230 29.91 -12.52 -10.48
N LEU A 231 29.43 -12.64 -9.24
CA LEU A 231 30.06 -12.05 -8.06
C LEU A 231 31.17 -12.95 -7.53
N SER A 232 32.31 -12.35 -7.18
CA SER A 232 33.44 -13.09 -6.64
C SER A 232 33.31 -13.21 -5.13
N LEU A 233 33.29 -14.44 -4.63
CA LEU A 233 33.18 -14.76 -3.21
C LEU A 233 34.57 -15.08 -2.64
N THR A 234 34.83 -14.61 -1.43
CA THR A 234 36.04 -14.99 -0.68
C THR A 234 35.61 -15.45 0.70
N THR A 235 35.94 -16.69 1.04
CA THR A 235 35.88 -17.21 2.40
C THR A 235 37.26 -17.04 3.05
N PRO A 236 37.35 -16.43 4.24
CA PRO A 236 38.62 -16.35 4.94
C PRO A 236 39.12 -17.78 5.25
N PRO A 237 40.39 -18.09 4.96
CA PRO A 237 40.93 -19.45 5.05
C PRO A 237 41.05 -19.99 6.48
N HIS A 238 40.94 -19.12 7.49
CA HIS A 238 41.01 -19.52 8.90
C HIS A 238 40.14 -18.63 9.79
N PRO A 239 39.31 -19.19 10.69
CA PRO A 239 38.69 -18.41 11.75
C PRO A 239 39.80 -17.91 12.68
N LYS A 240 39.91 -16.60 12.90
CA LYS A 240 40.93 -16.01 13.77
C LYS A 240 40.70 -16.37 15.24
N LYS A 241 39.53 -16.92 15.58
CA LYS A 241 39.12 -17.42 16.91
C LYS A 241 38.18 -18.62 16.76
N ALA A 242 38.28 -19.61 17.65
CA ALA A 242 37.47 -20.84 17.66
C ALA A 242 35.94 -20.63 17.78
N HIS A 243 35.49 -19.41 18.13
CA HIS A 243 34.07 -19.06 18.29
C HIS A 243 33.53 -18.08 17.22
N GLU A 244 34.33 -17.69 16.23
CA GLU A 244 33.85 -16.80 15.17
C GLU A 244 33.11 -17.58 14.09
N LYS A 245 31.85 -17.22 13.85
CA LYS A 245 31.08 -17.76 12.72
C LYS A 245 31.82 -17.38 11.43
N PRO A 246 32.04 -18.33 10.48
CA PRO A 246 32.74 -18.03 9.25
C PRO A 246 32.00 -16.92 8.51
N THR A 247 32.68 -15.83 8.14
CA THR A 247 32.12 -14.69 7.42
C THR A 247 32.31 -14.88 5.92
N LEU A 248 31.25 -14.67 5.14
CA LEU A 248 31.33 -14.69 3.67
C LEU A 248 31.62 -13.26 3.20
N THR A 249 32.71 -13.06 2.46
CA THR A 249 33.03 -11.76 1.87
C THR A 249 32.63 -11.78 0.39
N ILE A 250 31.79 -10.83 -0.01
CA ILE A 250 31.32 -10.68 -1.40
C ILE A 250 32.07 -9.48 -2.01
N LYS A 251 32.79 -9.69 -3.12
CA LYS A 251 33.41 -8.60 -3.87
C LYS A 251 32.44 -8.08 -4.92
N CYS A 252 32.17 -6.78 -4.85
CA CYS A 252 31.29 -6.03 -5.73
C CYS A 252 31.86 -4.62 -5.90
N ASP A 253 31.45 -3.94 -6.97
CA ASP A 253 31.87 -2.57 -7.28
C ASP A 253 31.04 -1.57 -6.47
N ALA A 254 29.78 -1.90 -6.17
CA ALA A 254 28.89 -1.08 -5.36
C ALA A 254 27.95 -1.93 -4.49
N VAL A 255 27.66 -1.43 -3.28
CA VAL A 255 26.62 -1.97 -2.39
C VAL A 255 25.55 -0.92 -2.18
N ILE A 256 24.30 -1.28 -2.46
CA ILE A 256 23.14 -0.42 -2.27
C ILE A 256 22.37 -0.92 -1.06
N VAL A 257 22.20 -0.05 -0.09
CA VAL A 257 21.50 -0.37 1.16
C VAL A 257 20.11 0.25 1.13
N GLY A 258 19.11 -0.60 0.95
CA GLY A 258 17.69 -0.23 0.98
C GLY A 258 16.98 -0.51 -0.34
N SER A 259 16.07 -1.49 -0.31
CA SER A 259 15.26 -1.91 -1.47
C SER A 259 14.04 -1.02 -1.75
N GLY A 260 14.21 0.29 -1.57
CA GLY A 260 13.17 1.27 -1.85
C GLY A 260 13.06 1.60 -3.34
N SER A 261 12.17 2.53 -3.66
CA SER A 261 11.95 3.03 -5.03
C SER A 261 13.21 3.60 -5.70
N GLY A 262 14.17 4.12 -4.92
CA GLY A 262 15.45 4.59 -5.45
C GLY A 262 16.52 3.51 -5.55
N GLY A 263 16.54 2.56 -4.62
CA GLY A 263 17.60 1.54 -4.52
C GLY A 263 17.67 0.65 -5.75
N GLY A 264 16.54 0.07 -6.12
CA GLY A 264 16.45 -0.81 -7.29
C GLY A 264 16.75 -0.10 -8.62
N VAL A 265 16.39 1.19 -8.75
CA VAL A 265 16.67 1.97 -9.96
C VAL A 265 18.17 2.20 -10.11
N VAL A 266 18.84 2.68 -9.06
CA VAL A 266 20.30 2.88 -9.06
C VAL A 266 21.03 1.56 -9.29
N ALA A 267 20.55 0.49 -8.65
CA ALA A 267 21.11 -0.85 -8.83
C ALA A 267 20.98 -1.33 -10.28
N GLY A 268 19.84 -1.08 -10.91
CA GLY A 268 19.58 -1.45 -12.31
C GLY A 268 20.46 -0.69 -13.27
N VAL A 269 20.60 0.64 -13.09
CA VAL A 269 21.45 1.50 -13.91
C VAL A 269 22.92 1.08 -13.82
N LEU A 270 23.44 0.84 -12.60
CA LEU A 270 24.82 0.40 -12.41
C LEU A 270 25.06 -1.00 -12.99
N ALA A 271 24.12 -1.93 -12.81
CA ALA A 271 24.21 -3.27 -13.39
C ALA A 271 24.18 -3.22 -14.93
N GLN A 272 23.36 -2.35 -15.52
CA GLN A 272 23.30 -2.16 -16.98
C GLN A 272 24.58 -1.53 -17.54
N ALA A 273 25.26 -0.69 -16.75
CA ALA A 273 26.60 -0.18 -17.07
C ALA A 273 27.72 -1.22 -16.89
N GLY A 274 27.40 -2.44 -16.46
CA GLY A 274 28.34 -3.56 -16.32
C GLY A 274 29.01 -3.66 -14.95
N TYR A 275 28.61 -2.85 -13.97
CA TYR A 275 29.12 -2.96 -12.60
C TYR A 275 28.51 -4.15 -11.87
N LYS A 276 29.30 -4.76 -10.98
CA LYS A 276 28.85 -5.79 -10.05
C LYS A 276 28.22 -5.15 -8.82
N VAL A 277 26.90 -5.17 -8.76
CA VAL A 277 26.15 -4.46 -7.71
C VAL A 277 25.45 -5.45 -6.78
N LEU A 278 25.49 -5.17 -5.48
CA LEU A 278 24.71 -5.89 -4.48
C LEU A 278 23.68 -4.96 -3.86
N GLU A 279 22.40 -5.26 -4.03
CA GLU A 279 21.31 -4.56 -3.36
C GLU A 279 20.84 -5.35 -2.14
N LYS A 280 20.84 -4.71 -0.97
CA LYS A 280 20.33 -5.33 0.26
C LYS A 280 18.88 -4.92 0.49
N GLY A 281 17.98 -5.89 0.30
CA GLY A 281 16.59 -5.83 0.76
C GLY A 281 16.44 -6.01 2.28
N ARG A 282 15.27 -5.66 2.80
CA ARG A 282 14.93 -5.75 4.23
C ARG A 282 14.16 -7.01 4.57
#